data_AF-A0A3D1XMT7-F1
#
_entry.id   AF-A0A3D1XMT7-F1
#
_cell.length_a   1.000
_cell.length_b   1.000
_cell.length_c   1.000
_cell.angle_alpha   90.00
_cell.angle_beta   90.00
_cell.angle_gamma   90.00
#
_symmetry.space_group_name_H-M   'P 1'
#
loop_
_entity.id
_entity.type
_entity.pdbx_description
1 polymer ?
#
loop_
_entity_poly.entity_id
_entity_poly.type
_entity_poly.pdbx_seq_one_letter_code
_entity_poly.pdbx_strand_id
1 'polypeptide(L)'
;VALAANSEYIVFSPGRWGQNFFHKEKNVPLKRICIISNFIGFSLNSLKHKIRQHPKNLKTLVLAGHPGKFAKIIAGHWNTHSSEAPSALPVILSIAKNFTSQEVLADLKTSRTVEHLIQLSKAQGIQENLFNAVSNEILKAVSNYLDHEVGVQILLADFKGNLIGQAPSDKN
;
A
#
# COMPACT_ATOMS: atom_id res chain seq x y z
N VAL A 1 5.57 -6.41 -10.98
CA VAL A 1 4.10 -6.59 -10.93
C VAL A 1 3.62 -7.34 -12.16
N ALA A 2 3.50 -8.66 -12.04
CA ALA A 2 2.79 -9.48 -13.03
C ALA A 2 1.27 -9.28 -12.88
N LEU A 3 0.71 -8.23 -13.48
CA LEU A 3 -0.74 -8.14 -13.70
C LEU A 3 -1.04 -9.05 -14.90
N ALA A 4 -1.34 -10.33 -14.67
CA ALA A 4 -1.68 -11.22 -15.76
C ALA A 4 -2.94 -10.68 -16.46
N ALA A 5 -2.90 -10.61 -17.80
CA ALA A 5 -3.94 -10.00 -18.63
C ALA A 5 -5.35 -10.61 -18.44
N ASN A 6 -5.43 -11.80 -17.83
CA ASN A 6 -6.65 -12.55 -17.55
C ASN A 6 -7.04 -12.64 -16.06
N SER A 7 -6.34 -11.94 -15.15
CA SER A 7 -6.75 -11.92 -13.74
C SER A 7 -7.94 -10.96 -13.53
N GLU A 8 -9.01 -11.44 -12.89
CA GLU A 8 -10.08 -10.59 -12.38
C GLU A 8 -9.59 -9.85 -11.14
N TYR A 9 -9.02 -8.66 -11.35
CA TYR A 9 -8.61 -7.77 -10.28
C TYR A 9 -9.26 -6.40 -10.37
N ILE A 10 -9.36 -5.75 -9.21
CA ILE A 10 -9.70 -4.34 -9.09
C ILE A 10 -8.58 -3.60 -8.36
N VAL A 11 -8.42 -2.32 -8.67
CA VAL A 11 -7.42 -1.44 -8.07
C VAL A 11 -8.11 -0.44 -7.17
N PHE A 12 -7.73 -0.41 -5.91
CA PHE A 12 -8.07 0.65 -4.98
C PHE A 12 -6.90 1.63 -4.88
N SER A 13 -7.14 2.88 -5.24
CA SER A 13 -6.14 3.94 -5.10
C SER A 13 -6.64 5.09 -4.23
N PRO A 14 -5.90 5.50 -3.19
CA PRO A 14 -6.25 6.67 -2.40
C PRO A 14 -6.19 8.00 -3.17
N GLY A 15 -5.62 8.02 -4.37
CA GLY A 15 -5.44 9.22 -5.18
C GLY A 15 -5.28 8.90 -6.66
N ARG A 16 -4.89 9.91 -7.45
CA ARG A 16 -4.81 9.77 -8.91
C ARG A 16 -3.57 9.02 -9.39
N TRP A 17 -2.54 8.83 -8.55
CA TRP A 17 -1.34 8.11 -8.96
C TRP A 17 -1.66 6.67 -9.39
N GLY A 18 -2.34 5.88 -8.55
CA GLY A 18 -2.67 4.50 -8.90
C GLY A 18 -3.58 4.44 -10.13
N GLN A 19 -4.50 5.39 -10.27
CA GLN A 19 -5.29 5.50 -11.50
C GLN A 19 -4.40 5.71 -12.73
N ASN A 20 -3.46 6.66 -12.69
CA ASN A 20 -2.56 6.94 -13.79
C ASN A 20 -1.65 5.75 -14.13
N PHE A 21 -1.01 5.14 -13.13
CA PHE A 21 -0.12 3.99 -13.31
C PHE A 21 -0.85 2.84 -13.98
N PHE A 22 -2.01 2.44 -13.45
CA PHE A 22 -2.74 1.30 -14.00
C PHE A 22 -3.41 1.63 -15.34
N HIS A 23 -4.02 2.80 -15.47
CA HIS A 23 -4.74 3.14 -16.70
C HIS A 23 -3.81 3.43 -17.87
N LYS A 24 -2.79 4.28 -17.66
CA LYS A 24 -1.92 4.78 -18.73
C LYS A 24 -0.77 3.83 -19.03
N GLU A 25 -0.14 3.26 -18.00
CA GLU A 25 1.08 2.44 -18.21
C GLU A 25 0.76 0.95 -18.33
N LYS A 26 -0.32 0.48 -17.71
CA LYS A 26 -0.73 -0.94 -17.71
C LYS A 26 -2.01 -1.21 -18.51
N ASN A 27 -2.57 -0.20 -19.20
CA ASN A 27 -3.78 -0.31 -20.02
C ASN A 27 -4.98 -0.94 -19.29
N VAL A 28 -5.09 -0.72 -17.98
CA VAL A 28 -6.21 -1.22 -17.19
C VAL A 28 -7.45 -0.36 -17.46
N PRO A 29 -8.62 -0.97 -17.74
CA PRO A 29 -9.86 -0.23 -17.90
C PRO A 29 -10.21 0.56 -16.63
N LEU A 30 -10.61 1.84 -16.79
CA LEU A 30 -11.00 2.70 -15.66
C LEU A 30 -12.08 2.07 -14.77
N LYS A 31 -12.99 1.28 -15.32
CA LYS A 31 -14.02 0.54 -14.57
C LYS A 31 -13.47 -0.47 -13.54
N ARG A 32 -12.18 -0.84 -13.64
CA ARG A 32 -11.47 -1.71 -12.68
C ARG A 32 -10.65 -0.91 -11.67
N ILE A 33 -10.70 0.43 -11.71
CA ILE A 33 -9.93 1.30 -10.81
C ILE A 33 -10.91 2.16 -10.00
N CYS A 34 -10.86 2.03 -8.69
CA CYS A 34 -11.67 2.83 -7.76
C CYS A 34 -10.75 3.79 -6.99
N ILE A 35 -11.06 5.09 -7.05
CA ILE A 35 -10.45 6.07 -6.17
C ILE A 35 -11.17 6.03 -4.82
N ILE A 36 -10.46 5.69 -3.76
CA ILE A 36 -11.03 5.46 -2.42
C ILE A 36 -10.69 6.55 -1.40
N SER A 37 -9.89 7.55 -1.80
CA SER A 37 -9.47 8.68 -0.95
C SER A 37 -8.90 8.23 0.41
N ASN A 38 -9.51 8.62 1.53
CA ASN A 38 -9.10 8.21 2.87
C ASN A 38 -9.91 7.04 3.43
N PHE A 39 -10.96 6.59 2.74
CA PHE A 39 -11.97 5.68 3.26
C PHE A 39 -11.65 4.23 2.94
N ILE A 40 -10.49 3.74 3.42
CA ILE A 40 -10.01 2.39 3.13
C ILE A 40 -10.97 1.35 3.69
N GLY A 41 -11.33 1.43 4.98
CA GLY A 41 -12.21 0.46 5.63
C GLY A 41 -13.60 0.40 4.99
N PHE A 42 -14.19 1.56 4.68
CA PHE A 42 -15.47 1.62 3.95
C PHE A 42 -15.39 0.91 2.60
N SER A 43 -14.30 1.13 1.86
CA SER A 43 -14.10 0.52 0.54
C SER A 43 -13.89 -0.99 0.65
N LEU A 44 -13.15 -1.46 1.66
CA LEU A 44 -12.98 -2.89 1.94
C LEU A 44 -14.30 -3.54 2.38
N ASN A 45 -15.11 -2.89 3.23
CA ASN A 45 -16.43 -3.42 3.62
C ASN A 45 -17.37 -3.52 2.42
N SER A 46 -17.37 -2.50 1.56
CA SER A 46 -18.13 -2.51 0.31
C SER A 46 -17.68 -3.66 -0.60
N LEU A 47 -16.38 -3.94 -0.62
CA LEU A 47 -15.82 -5.06 -1.36
C LEU A 47 -16.25 -6.42 -0.79
N LYS A 48 -16.16 -6.62 0.54
CA LYS A 48 -16.63 -7.86 1.20
C LYS A 48 -18.09 -8.13 0.88
N HIS A 49 -18.94 -7.10 0.93
CA HIS A 49 -20.35 -7.24 0.57
C HIS A 49 -20.54 -7.71 -0.88
N LYS A 50 -19.78 -7.15 -1.83
CA LYS A 50 -19.82 -7.57 -3.23
C LYS A 50 -19.29 -8.99 -3.45
N ILE A 51 -18.20 -9.38 -2.78
CA ILE A 51 -17.65 -10.74 -2.85
C ILE A 51 -18.71 -11.75 -2.38
N ARG A 52 -19.39 -11.47 -1.26
CA ARG A 52 -20.46 -12.34 -0.74
C ARG A 52 -21.64 -12.50 -1.70
N GLN A 53 -21.98 -11.44 -2.44
CA GLN A 53 -23.03 -11.48 -3.47
C GLN A 53 -22.58 -12.21 -4.74
N HIS A 54 -21.29 -12.14 -5.09
CA HIS A 54 -20.74 -12.65 -6.35
C HIS A 54 -19.36 -13.33 -6.15
N PRO A 55 -19.29 -14.48 -5.45
CA PRO A 55 -18.03 -15.06 -4.96
C PRO A 55 -17.06 -15.55 -6.05
N LYS A 56 -17.49 -15.64 -7.31
CA LYS A 56 -16.68 -16.14 -8.43
C LYS A 56 -15.98 -15.05 -9.25
N ASN A 57 -16.27 -13.76 -9.01
CA ASN A 57 -15.97 -12.67 -9.96
C ASN A 57 -14.76 -11.80 -9.58
N LEU A 58 -14.15 -12.03 -8.42
CA LEU A 58 -12.97 -11.27 -8.00
C LEU A 58 -11.94 -12.20 -7.38
N LYS A 59 -10.75 -12.23 -7.98
CA LYS A 59 -9.63 -13.05 -7.49
C LYS A 59 -8.62 -12.23 -6.73
N THR A 60 -8.45 -10.96 -7.07
CA THR A 60 -7.37 -10.13 -6.50
C THR A 60 -7.79 -8.68 -6.30
N LEU A 61 -7.51 -8.13 -5.13
CA LEU A 61 -7.53 -6.71 -4.85
C LEU A 61 -6.11 -6.14 -4.93
N VAL A 62 -5.92 -5.05 -5.66
CA VAL A 62 -4.66 -4.31 -5.67
C VAL A 62 -4.84 -2.97 -4.95
N LEU A 63 -4.06 -2.72 -3.90
CA LEU A 63 -3.98 -1.41 -3.25
C LEU A 63 -2.75 -0.68 -3.75
N ALA A 64 -2.95 0.46 -4.41
CA ALA A 64 -1.89 1.20 -5.09
C ALA A 64 -1.88 2.67 -4.70
N GLY A 65 -0.79 3.14 -4.08
CA GLY A 65 -0.73 4.50 -3.58
C GLY A 65 0.42 4.80 -2.62
N HIS A 66 0.33 5.96 -2.01
CA HIS A 66 1.39 6.50 -1.17
C HIS A 66 1.48 5.77 0.19
N PRO A 67 2.68 5.36 0.67
CA PRO A 67 2.85 4.69 1.98
C PRO A 67 2.29 5.48 3.15
N GLY A 68 2.33 6.82 3.10
CA GLY A 68 1.83 7.67 4.20
C GLY A 68 0.33 7.56 4.47
N LYS A 69 -0.46 6.98 3.55
CA LYS A 69 -1.85 6.60 3.82
C LYS A 69 -1.93 5.15 4.28
N PHE A 70 -1.38 4.23 3.50
CA PHE A 70 -1.55 2.81 3.78
C PHE A 70 -0.86 2.34 5.05
N ALA A 71 0.32 2.84 5.40
CA ALA A 71 1.00 2.41 6.63
C ALA A 71 0.18 2.68 7.91
N LYS A 72 -0.79 3.62 7.89
CA LYS A 72 -1.69 3.84 9.02
C LYS A 72 -2.60 2.64 9.30
N ILE A 73 -2.92 1.83 8.30
CA ILE A 73 -3.80 0.65 8.48
C ILE A 73 -3.12 -0.46 9.28
N ILE A 74 -1.78 -0.50 9.29
CA ILE A 74 -1.01 -1.44 10.12
C ILE A 74 -1.32 -1.19 11.60
N ALA A 75 -1.53 0.07 11.99
CA ALA A 75 -1.95 0.47 13.33
C ALA A 75 -3.48 0.44 13.54
N GLY A 76 -4.25 -0.14 12.60
CA GLY A 76 -5.71 -0.26 12.71
C GLY A 76 -6.50 0.97 12.27
N HIS A 77 -5.86 2.00 11.70
CA HIS A 77 -6.57 3.19 11.23
C HIS A 77 -7.06 3.03 9.79
N TRP A 78 -8.34 2.65 9.66
CA TRP A 78 -8.99 2.39 8.36
C TRP A 78 -9.57 3.63 7.68
N ASN A 79 -9.59 4.78 8.37
CA ASN A 79 -9.74 6.10 7.76
C ASN A 79 -8.38 6.81 7.86
N THR A 80 -7.76 7.14 6.74
CA THR A 80 -6.37 7.63 6.73
C THR A 80 -6.22 9.13 6.79
N HIS A 81 -7.33 9.87 6.87
CA HIS A 81 -7.29 11.33 6.96
C HIS A 81 -6.51 11.76 8.21
N SER A 82 -5.75 12.86 8.13
CA SER A 82 -4.88 13.29 9.23
C SER A 82 -5.63 13.74 10.49
N SER A 83 -6.92 14.12 10.38
CA SER A 83 -7.78 14.36 11.54
C SER A 83 -8.21 13.07 12.25
N GLU A 84 -8.26 11.95 11.53
CA GLU A 84 -8.81 10.67 12.01
C GLU A 84 -7.73 9.68 12.42
N ALA A 85 -6.51 9.89 11.95
CA ALA A 85 -5.42 8.95 12.14
C ALA A 85 -4.07 9.66 12.31
N PRO A 86 -3.24 9.24 13.31
CA PRO A 86 -1.89 9.73 13.52
C PRO A 86 -0.99 9.61 12.29
N SER A 87 0.20 10.19 12.40
CA SER A 87 1.24 10.05 11.38
C SER A 87 1.57 8.58 11.10
N ALA A 88 1.88 8.26 9.85
CA ALA A 88 2.39 6.95 9.45
C ALA A 88 3.86 6.74 9.84
N LEU A 89 4.60 7.81 10.17
CA LEU A 89 6.03 7.75 10.44
C LEU A 89 6.41 6.79 11.59
N PRO A 90 5.76 6.83 12.77
CA PRO A 90 6.12 5.92 13.86
C PRO A 90 5.98 4.45 13.49
N VAL A 91 4.99 4.11 12.65
CA VAL A 91 4.77 2.76 12.15
C VAL A 91 5.88 2.34 11.18
N ILE A 92 6.26 3.22 10.24
CA ILE A 92 7.33 2.90 9.29
C ILE A 92 8.68 2.78 10.01
N LEU A 93 8.95 3.66 10.99
CA LEU A 93 10.16 3.62 11.80
C LEU A 93 10.24 2.39 12.71
N SER A 94 9.11 1.92 13.25
CA SER A 94 9.10 0.68 14.04
C SER A 94 9.43 -0.54 13.21
N ILE A 95 9.00 -0.57 11.94
CA ILE A 95 9.37 -1.60 10.97
C ILE A 95 10.86 -1.49 10.64
N ALA A 96 11.37 -0.28 10.33
CA ALA A 96 12.79 -0.05 10.01
C ALA A 96 13.73 -0.54 11.13
N LYS A 97 13.33 -0.40 12.40
CA LYS A 97 14.11 -0.84 13.57
C LYS A 97 14.47 -2.33 13.51
N ASN A 98 13.69 -3.16 12.83
CA ASN A 98 13.89 -4.62 12.81
C ASN A 98 15.06 -5.08 11.91
N PHE A 99 15.60 -4.22 11.05
CA PHE A 99 16.64 -4.61 10.08
C PHE A 99 17.63 -3.47 9.77
N THR A 100 17.73 -2.46 10.62
CA THR A 100 18.68 -1.34 10.47
C THR A 100 19.55 -1.17 11.70
N SER A 101 20.74 -0.58 11.54
CA SER A 101 21.59 -0.19 12.68
C SER A 101 20.96 0.96 13.46
N GLN A 102 21.41 1.17 14.71
CA GLN A 102 20.96 2.32 15.51
C GLN A 102 21.30 3.67 14.87
N GLU A 103 22.43 3.76 14.18
CA GLU A 103 22.86 4.97 13.46
C GLU A 103 21.91 5.31 12.31
N VAL A 104 21.61 4.32 11.45
CA VAL A 104 20.66 4.48 10.34
C VAL A 104 19.27 4.84 10.89
N LEU A 105 18.83 4.16 11.95
CA LEU A 105 17.54 4.45 12.57
C LEU A 105 17.48 5.87 13.17
N ALA A 106 18.57 6.36 13.76
CA ALA A 106 18.64 7.72 14.30
C ALA A 106 18.52 8.76 13.19
N ASP A 107 19.19 8.55 12.05
CA ASP A 107 19.06 9.42 10.87
C ASP A 107 17.62 9.43 10.33
N LEU A 108 16.99 8.26 10.15
CA LEU A 108 15.60 8.17 9.70
C LEU A 108 14.62 8.90 10.63
N LYS A 109 14.87 8.91 11.94
CA LYS A 109 14.03 9.60 12.95
C LYS A 109 14.08 11.12 12.84
N THR A 110 15.05 11.70 12.14
CA THR A 110 15.07 13.14 11.85
C THR A 110 13.93 13.56 10.90
N SER A 111 13.32 12.59 10.22
CA SER A 111 12.27 12.85 9.26
C SER A 111 10.95 13.32 9.89
N ARG A 112 10.37 14.36 9.29
CA ARG A 112 9.04 14.91 9.64
C ARG A 112 7.94 14.53 8.67
N THR A 113 8.28 13.98 7.51
CA THR A 113 7.34 13.57 6.47
C THR A 113 7.71 12.19 5.92
N VAL A 114 6.73 11.45 5.42
CA VAL A 114 7.01 10.14 4.81
C VAL A 114 7.93 10.31 3.59
N GLU A 115 7.78 11.37 2.82
CA GLU A 115 8.64 11.69 1.66
C GLU A 115 10.09 11.90 2.06
N HIS A 116 10.33 12.65 3.14
CA HIS A 116 11.68 12.85 3.61
C HIS A 116 12.27 11.53 4.15
N LEU A 117 11.44 10.67 4.77
CA LEU A 117 11.88 9.33 5.19
C LEU A 117 12.20 8.43 3.97
N ILE A 118 11.42 8.52 2.89
CA ILE A 118 11.69 7.83 1.61
C ILE A 118 13.04 8.28 1.05
N GLN A 119 13.36 9.57 1.12
CA GLN A 119 14.64 10.12 0.64
C GLN A 119 15.82 9.66 1.50
N LEU A 120 15.71 9.76 2.83
CA LEU A 120 16.77 9.31 3.75
C LEU A 120 17.01 7.81 3.61
N SER A 121 15.96 6.98 3.60
CA SER A 121 16.11 5.53 3.41
C SER A 121 16.75 5.16 2.06
N LYS A 122 16.57 5.99 1.03
CA LYS A 122 17.27 5.83 -0.26
C LYS A 122 18.75 6.16 -0.15
N ALA A 123 19.09 7.27 0.51
CA ALA A 123 20.48 7.65 0.75
C ALA A 123 21.24 6.60 1.58
N GLN A 124 20.53 5.94 2.50
CA GLN A 124 21.05 4.83 3.32
C GLN A 124 21.05 3.47 2.60
N GLY A 125 20.59 3.39 1.35
CA GLY A 125 20.58 2.14 0.57
C GLY A 125 19.56 1.08 1.02
N ILE A 126 18.60 1.43 1.88
CA ILE A 126 17.64 0.49 2.48
C ILE A 126 16.19 0.68 2.02
N GLN A 127 15.92 1.65 1.13
CA GLN A 127 14.57 2.02 0.71
C GLN A 127 13.73 0.81 0.27
N GLU A 128 14.25 -0.01 -0.65
CA GLU A 128 13.53 -1.15 -1.20
C GLU A 128 13.17 -2.17 -0.10
N ASN A 129 14.15 -2.58 0.70
CA ASN A 129 13.94 -3.52 1.80
C ASN A 129 12.92 -2.98 2.81
N LEU A 130 13.00 -1.69 3.14
CA LEU A 130 12.07 -1.05 4.06
C LEU A 130 10.65 -1.03 3.52
N PHE A 131 10.44 -0.54 2.30
CA PHE A 131 9.09 -0.40 1.76
C PHE A 131 8.49 -1.73 1.29
N ASN A 132 9.29 -2.75 0.98
CA ASN A 132 8.81 -4.12 0.85
C ASN A 132 8.35 -4.68 2.20
N ALA A 133 9.08 -4.45 3.29
CA ALA A 133 8.63 -4.82 4.63
C ALA A 133 7.32 -4.12 5.03
N VAL A 134 7.22 -2.81 4.78
CA VAL A 134 5.98 -2.04 4.99
C VAL A 134 4.82 -2.59 4.13
N SER A 135 5.09 -2.92 2.87
CA SER A 135 4.10 -3.50 1.97
C SER A 135 3.59 -4.85 2.49
N ASN A 136 4.46 -5.68 3.06
CA ASN A 136 4.09 -6.97 3.64
C ASN A 136 3.22 -6.81 4.90
N GLU A 137 3.50 -5.84 5.77
CA GLU A 137 2.65 -5.58 6.93
C GLU A 137 1.27 -5.04 6.53
N ILE A 138 1.21 -4.17 5.51
CA ILE A 138 -0.04 -3.73 4.90
C ILE A 138 -0.81 -4.92 4.31
N LEU A 139 -0.13 -5.78 3.55
CA LEU A 139 -0.71 -6.98 2.95
C LEU A 139 -1.38 -7.86 4.02
N LYS A 140 -0.68 -8.14 5.12
CA LYS A 140 -1.22 -8.91 6.25
C LYS A 140 -2.46 -8.26 6.85
N ALA A 141 -2.39 -6.96 7.14
CA ALA A 141 -3.50 -6.22 7.72
C ALA A 141 -4.76 -6.26 6.84
N VAL A 142 -4.60 -6.02 5.53
CA VAL A 142 -5.71 -6.03 4.58
C VAL A 142 -6.25 -7.44 4.36
N SER A 143 -5.38 -8.45 4.22
CA SER A 143 -5.80 -9.84 4.01
C SER A 143 -6.61 -10.34 5.21
N ASN A 144 -6.16 -10.03 6.44
CA ASN A 144 -6.92 -10.32 7.66
C ASN A 144 -8.26 -9.59 7.69
N TYR A 145 -8.31 -8.31 7.29
CA TYR A 145 -9.57 -7.55 7.24
C TYR A 145 -10.60 -8.18 6.28
N LEU A 146 -10.11 -8.77 5.18
CA LEU A 146 -10.90 -9.43 4.15
C LEU A 146 -11.14 -10.91 4.42
N ASP A 147 -10.82 -11.41 5.62
CA ASP A 147 -10.96 -12.83 5.99
C ASP A 147 -10.25 -13.80 5.02
N HIS A 148 -9.21 -13.32 4.31
CA HIS A 148 -8.49 -14.05 3.27
C HIS A 148 -9.37 -14.55 2.10
N GLU A 149 -10.57 -13.99 1.91
CA GLU A 149 -11.50 -14.40 0.83
C GLU A 149 -11.02 -14.03 -0.58
N VAL A 150 -10.06 -13.10 -0.69
CA VAL A 150 -9.50 -12.61 -1.96
C VAL A 150 -8.00 -12.42 -1.86
N GLY A 151 -7.27 -12.68 -2.94
CA GLY A 151 -5.84 -12.35 -3.01
C GLY A 151 -5.63 -10.84 -2.89
N VAL A 152 -4.54 -10.41 -2.26
CA VAL A 152 -4.22 -8.99 -2.08
C VAL A 152 -2.83 -8.71 -2.63
N GLN A 153 -2.69 -7.60 -3.35
CA GLN A 153 -1.42 -7.04 -3.79
C GLN A 153 -1.31 -5.58 -3.35
N ILE A 154 -0.12 -5.18 -2.93
CA ILE A 154 0.20 -3.86 -2.42
C ILE A 154 1.28 -3.27 -3.31
N LEU A 155 1.05 -2.05 -3.80
CA LEU A 155 2.02 -1.26 -4.56
C LEU A 155 2.15 0.12 -3.91
N LEU A 156 3.36 0.40 -3.42
CA LEU A 156 3.70 1.67 -2.78
C LEU A 156 4.52 2.54 -3.71
N ALA A 157 4.13 3.80 -3.85
CA ALA A 157 4.87 4.77 -4.65
C ALA A 157 5.09 6.10 -3.92
N ASP A 158 6.18 6.78 -4.27
CA ASP A 158 6.47 8.13 -3.82
C ASP A 158 5.64 9.18 -4.58
N PHE A 159 5.71 10.46 -4.17
CA PHE A 159 5.03 11.55 -4.90
C PHE A 159 5.54 11.81 -6.32
N LYS A 160 6.72 11.30 -6.69
CA LYS A 160 7.23 11.37 -8.07
C LYS A 160 6.65 10.26 -8.94
N GLY A 161 5.94 9.31 -8.33
CA GLY A 161 5.30 8.19 -8.98
C GLY A 161 6.20 6.98 -9.17
N ASN A 162 7.38 6.94 -8.55
CA ASN A 162 8.25 5.78 -8.57
C ASN A 162 7.68 4.69 -7.67
N LEU A 163 7.63 3.45 -8.15
CA LEU A 163 7.34 2.29 -7.32
C LEU A 163 8.52 2.07 -6.35
N ILE A 164 8.26 2.09 -5.04
CA ILE A 164 9.28 1.98 -3.99
C ILE A 164 9.12 0.73 -3.12
N GLY A 165 7.95 0.08 -3.16
CA GLY A 165 7.71 -1.15 -2.43
C GLY A 165 6.53 -1.92 -2.98
N GLN A 166 6.56 -3.24 -2.84
CA GLN A 166 5.48 -4.11 -3.27
C GLN A 166 5.35 -5.36 -2.37
N ALA A 167 4.13 -5.89 -2.27
CA ALA A 167 3.86 -7.17 -1.63
C ALA A 167 2.67 -7.89 -2.28
N PRO A 168 2.69 -9.23 -2.44
CA PRO A 168 3.87 -10.08 -2.32
C PRO A 168 4.96 -9.59 -3.29
N SER A 169 6.22 -9.64 -2.87
CA SER A 169 7.32 -9.35 -3.77
C SER A 169 7.36 -10.43 -4.84
N ASP A 170 7.46 -10.03 -6.12
CA ASP A 170 7.80 -10.96 -7.20
C ASP A 170 9.19 -11.55 -6.86
N LYS A 171 9.25 -12.67 -6.14
CA LYS A 171 10.42 -13.52 -6.14
C LYS A 171 10.47 -14.14 -7.53
N ASN A 172 11.24 -13.53 -8.42
CA ASN A 172 11.87 -14.32 -9.48
C ASN A 172 12.85 -15.29 -8.83
#